data_AF-A0A0C2Z0W2-F1
#
_entry.id   AF-A0A0C2Z0W2-F1
#
_cell.length_a   1.000
_cell.length_b   1.000
_cell.length_c   1.000
_cell.angle_alpha   90.00
_cell.angle_beta   90.00
_cell.angle_gamma   90.00
#
_symmetry.space_group_name_H-M   'P 1'
#
loop_
_entity.id
_entity.type
_entity.pdbx_description
1 polymer ?
#
loop_
_entity_poly.entity_id
_entity_poly.type
_entity_poly.pdbx_seq_one_letter_code
_entity_poly.pdbx_strand_id
1 'polypeptide(L)'
;MQTNGELKEFLDSITDKKYTVTKNKKLNNDAWTFSDNKVAKVLAKLDEQPLRVKDVFEKIFQGLKTSQDSIYILHDCKEENEIVIGFSKYLERPIEIEKGLTRKLLKGKEIHRYETLKTDKVVIFPYFKTIENGKEKVELFDEKELEKLFPKGYAYLKECENALKDRESGRFNIDGEWFQFGRKQGIIDADKEKIILSEISYGSSMTLDNNQIYHVGQYSMIKYPHIEESYKFYLAILNSKLMWFFIQQTSSILRGGYFAYRPDYMNPFPLPKIENIEDTKPFEILVDYIIFAKSQKLEDEARFFEWVVDVMVYGLYFTESMKKHDCFINDEVAKLIKPFGKHDSDEFKIEYIKTLKNVMDEEKGIKRGLLFSRNVPEVEVINGEKR
;
A
#
# COMPACT_ATOMS: atom_id res chain seq x y z
N MET A 1 -2.19 -40.49 -12.05
CA MET A 1 -1.98 -41.91 -11.71
C MET A 1 -3.04 -42.71 -12.41
N GLN A 2 -2.63 -43.57 -13.34
CA GLN A 2 -3.54 -44.34 -14.19
C GLN A 2 -3.45 -45.85 -13.94
N THR A 3 -2.55 -46.31 -13.06
CA THR A 3 -2.44 -47.73 -12.71
C THR A 3 -2.24 -47.94 -11.21
N ASN A 4 -2.64 -49.12 -10.72
CA ASN A 4 -2.42 -49.52 -9.33
C ASN A 4 -0.92 -49.66 -8.97
N GLY A 5 -0.05 -49.87 -9.96
CA GLY A 5 1.40 -49.90 -9.78
C GLY A 5 1.99 -48.53 -9.45
N GLU A 6 1.60 -47.51 -10.22
CA GLU A 6 2.00 -46.11 -9.96
C GLU A 6 1.49 -45.59 -8.61
N LEU A 7 0.27 -46.00 -8.22
CA LEU A 7 -0.27 -45.63 -6.91
C LEU A 7 0.54 -46.27 -5.78
N LYS A 8 0.94 -47.52 -5.94
CA LYS A 8 1.76 -48.24 -4.95
C LYS A 8 3.15 -47.62 -4.82
N GLU A 9 3.83 -47.34 -5.93
CA GLU A 9 5.12 -46.66 -5.93
C GLU A 9 5.03 -45.26 -5.28
N PHE A 10 3.94 -44.54 -5.53
CA PHE A 10 3.71 -43.27 -4.87
C PHE A 10 3.54 -43.41 -3.37
N LEU A 11 2.67 -44.32 -2.91
CA LEU A 11 2.45 -44.59 -1.49
C LEU A 11 3.74 -45.02 -0.78
N ASP A 12 4.51 -45.91 -1.41
CA ASP A 12 5.81 -46.38 -0.90
C ASP A 12 6.86 -45.24 -0.88
N SER A 13 6.70 -44.20 -1.72
CA SER A 13 7.55 -43.00 -1.72
C SER A 13 7.17 -41.96 -0.64
N ILE A 14 6.05 -42.16 0.06
CA ILE A 14 5.62 -41.27 1.14
C ILE A 14 6.38 -41.67 2.41
N THR A 15 7.24 -40.78 2.88
CA THR A 15 8.01 -40.96 4.12
C THR A 15 7.53 -39.97 5.17
N ASP A 16 7.72 -40.28 6.46
CA ASP A 16 7.27 -39.42 7.57
C ASP A 16 7.79 -37.97 7.51
N LYS A 17 8.89 -37.73 6.78
CA LYS A 17 9.45 -36.40 6.53
C LYS A 17 8.61 -35.52 5.59
N LYS A 18 7.63 -36.08 4.87
CA LYS A 18 6.74 -35.35 3.94
C LYS A 18 5.42 -34.87 4.57
N TYR A 19 5.16 -35.19 5.84
CA TYR A 19 3.93 -34.75 6.51
C TYR A 19 4.18 -33.47 7.31
N THR A 20 3.23 -32.52 7.22
CA THR A 20 3.16 -31.37 8.11
C THR A 20 2.23 -31.71 9.27
N VAL A 21 2.76 -31.74 10.51
CA VAL A 21 1.96 -31.96 11.71
C VAL A 21 1.28 -30.65 12.12
N THR A 22 0.00 -30.52 11.83
CA THR A 22 -0.81 -29.37 12.25
C THR A 22 -1.47 -29.65 13.60
N LYS A 23 -1.20 -28.81 14.61
CA LYS A 23 -1.89 -28.92 15.91
C LYS A 23 -3.37 -28.61 15.72
N ASN A 24 -4.26 -29.48 16.21
CA ASN A 24 -5.72 -29.29 16.12
C ASN A 24 -6.19 -27.93 16.68
N LYS A 25 -5.51 -27.40 17.70
CA LYS A 25 -5.77 -26.04 18.23
C LYS A 25 -5.63 -24.90 17.20
N LYS A 26 -4.91 -25.11 16.09
CA LYS A 26 -4.78 -24.16 14.96
C LYS A 26 -5.91 -24.28 13.94
N LEU A 27 -6.77 -25.29 14.05
CA LEU A 27 -7.97 -25.47 13.23
C LEU A 27 -9.16 -24.82 13.95
N ASN A 28 -9.05 -23.51 14.21
CA ASN A 28 -10.10 -22.72 14.85
C ASN A 28 -10.97 -22.01 13.78
N ASN A 29 -11.76 -21.02 14.17
CA ASN A 29 -12.62 -20.27 13.23
C ASN A 29 -11.84 -19.26 12.36
N ASP A 30 -10.52 -19.11 12.55
CA ASP A 30 -9.67 -18.28 11.70
C ASP A 30 -9.28 -19.05 10.42
N ALA A 31 -8.75 -18.36 9.42
CA ALA A 31 -8.36 -18.97 8.14
C ALA A 31 -7.27 -20.04 8.32
N TRP A 32 -7.49 -21.25 7.78
CA TRP A 32 -6.53 -22.36 7.85
C TRP A 32 -5.47 -22.23 6.76
N THR A 33 -4.20 -22.30 7.15
CA THR A 33 -3.06 -22.36 6.22
C THR A 33 -2.42 -23.74 6.24
N PHE A 34 -2.53 -24.46 5.11
CA PHE A 34 -1.86 -25.74 4.89
C PHE A 34 -0.62 -25.49 4.04
N SER A 35 0.56 -25.72 4.61
CA SER A 35 1.83 -25.43 3.93
C SER A 35 2.87 -26.52 4.17
N ASP A 36 3.88 -26.59 3.29
CA ASP A 36 5.07 -27.41 3.48
C ASP A 36 5.68 -27.10 4.87
N ASN A 37 6.22 -28.10 5.55
CA ASN A 37 6.87 -27.97 6.85
C ASN A 37 7.89 -26.80 6.89
N LYS A 38 8.60 -26.53 5.79
CA LYS A 38 9.50 -25.35 5.70
C LYS A 38 8.73 -24.01 5.78
N VAL A 39 7.67 -23.86 5.01
CA VAL A 39 6.81 -22.65 5.00
C VAL A 39 6.12 -22.47 6.35
N ALA A 40 5.57 -23.54 6.92
CA ALA A 40 4.92 -23.52 8.22
C ALA A 40 5.85 -23.03 9.34
N LYS A 41 7.15 -23.40 9.30
CA LYS A 41 8.16 -22.90 10.24
C LYS A 41 8.41 -21.41 10.09
N VAL A 42 8.51 -20.89 8.86
CA VAL A 42 8.69 -19.45 8.63
C VAL A 42 7.46 -18.69 9.13
N LEU A 43 6.25 -19.12 8.77
CA LEU A 43 5.02 -18.49 9.26
C LEU A 43 4.91 -18.53 10.78
N ALA A 44 5.32 -19.62 11.44
CA ALA A 44 5.36 -19.69 12.90
C ALA A 44 6.33 -18.68 13.51
N LYS A 45 7.52 -18.48 12.93
CA LYS A 45 8.46 -17.45 13.37
C LYS A 45 7.93 -16.03 13.17
N LEU A 46 7.18 -15.78 12.10
CA LEU A 46 6.51 -14.48 11.92
C LEU A 46 5.43 -14.27 12.99
N ASP A 47 4.67 -15.31 13.31
CA ASP A 47 3.60 -15.25 14.31
C ASP A 47 4.12 -14.96 15.73
N GLU A 48 5.40 -15.22 16.02
CA GLU A 48 6.08 -14.84 17.27
C GLU A 48 6.23 -13.33 17.45
N GLN A 49 6.09 -12.52 16.39
CA GLN A 49 6.13 -11.07 16.52
C GLN A 49 4.95 -10.57 17.36
N PRO A 50 5.15 -9.55 18.22
CA PRO A 50 4.16 -9.17 19.23
C PRO A 50 2.99 -8.34 18.67
N LEU A 51 3.16 -7.71 17.50
CA LEU A 51 2.16 -6.84 16.91
C LEU A 51 1.62 -7.43 15.61
N ARG A 52 0.45 -6.96 15.22
CA ARG A 52 -0.17 -7.19 13.91
C ARG A 52 -0.46 -5.84 13.25
N VAL A 53 -0.69 -5.83 11.94
CA VAL A 53 -1.09 -4.61 11.21
C VAL A 53 -2.28 -3.91 11.88
N LYS A 54 -3.29 -4.67 12.35
CA LYS A 54 -4.45 -4.11 13.06
C LYS A 54 -4.14 -3.41 14.39
N ASP A 55 -2.99 -3.71 15.00
CA ASP A 55 -2.57 -3.10 16.27
C ASP A 55 -1.82 -1.78 16.03
N VAL A 56 -1.33 -1.55 14.81
CA VAL A 56 -0.56 -0.37 14.38
C VAL A 56 -1.41 0.59 13.56
N PHE A 57 -2.26 0.05 12.68
CA PHE A 57 -3.13 0.81 11.80
C PHE A 57 -4.55 0.82 12.37
N GLU A 58 -5.02 2.02 12.72
CA GLU A 58 -6.38 2.28 13.21
C GLU A 58 -7.41 1.76 12.22
N LYS A 59 -7.12 1.93 10.93
CA LYS A 59 -8.10 1.65 9.88
C LYS A 59 -7.44 1.25 8.59
N ILE A 60 -8.01 0.22 7.96
CA ILE A 60 -7.85 -0.06 6.53
C ILE A 60 -9.21 0.21 5.88
N PHE A 61 -9.30 1.28 5.08
CA PHE A 61 -10.56 1.73 4.48
C PHE A 61 -10.50 1.68 2.96
N GLN A 62 -11.65 1.41 2.33
CA GLN A 62 -11.79 1.53 0.88
C GLN A 62 -12.06 3.00 0.51
N GLY A 63 -11.52 3.43 -0.62
CA GLY A 63 -11.74 4.77 -1.17
C GLY A 63 -13.20 5.06 -1.53
N LEU A 64 -13.42 6.24 -2.12
CA LEU A 64 -14.74 6.77 -2.44
C LEU A 64 -15.58 5.79 -3.26
N LYS A 65 -16.90 5.84 -3.04
CA LYS A 65 -17.91 5.12 -3.82
C LYS A 65 -18.96 6.11 -4.32
N THR A 66 -18.62 6.77 -5.42
CA THR A 66 -19.45 7.82 -6.03
C THR A 66 -20.79 7.29 -6.56
N SER A 67 -20.85 6.01 -6.97
CA SER A 67 -21.92 5.35 -7.73
C SER A 67 -22.18 5.90 -9.13
N GLN A 68 -21.40 6.89 -9.59
CA GLN A 68 -21.48 7.45 -10.94
C GLN A 68 -20.19 8.16 -11.35
N ASP A 69 -19.13 7.37 -11.51
CA ASP A 69 -17.79 7.87 -11.83
C ASP A 69 -17.76 8.78 -13.07
N SER A 70 -18.59 8.53 -14.08
CA SER A 70 -18.60 9.32 -15.33
C SER A 70 -19.02 10.77 -15.13
N ILE A 71 -19.80 11.05 -14.09
CA ILE A 71 -20.26 12.40 -13.74
C ILE A 71 -19.34 13.04 -12.70
N TYR A 72 -19.02 12.32 -11.62
CA TYR A 72 -18.23 12.90 -10.52
C TYR A 72 -16.74 13.00 -10.80
N ILE A 73 -16.19 12.21 -11.73
CA ILE A 73 -14.75 12.22 -12.01
C ILE A 73 -14.50 12.97 -13.32
N LEU A 74 -13.72 14.03 -13.23
CA LEU A 74 -13.19 14.73 -14.39
C LEU A 74 -11.80 14.23 -14.72
N HIS A 75 -11.50 14.22 -16.01
CA HIS A 75 -10.24 13.74 -16.58
C HIS A 75 -9.43 14.89 -17.18
N ASP A 76 -8.13 14.68 -17.38
CA ASP A 76 -7.23 15.63 -18.06
C ASP A 76 -7.30 17.06 -17.48
N CYS A 77 -7.44 17.14 -16.16
CA CYS A 77 -7.76 18.38 -15.46
C CYS A 77 -6.57 19.32 -15.38
N LYS A 78 -6.86 20.61 -15.55
CA LYS A 78 -5.91 21.71 -15.33
C LYS A 78 -6.50 22.67 -14.31
N GLU A 79 -5.66 23.12 -13.40
CA GLU A 79 -6.02 24.12 -12.39
C GLU A 79 -5.59 25.50 -12.91
N GLU A 80 -6.54 26.42 -13.03
CA GLU A 80 -6.32 27.82 -13.40
C GLU A 80 -6.96 28.71 -12.33
N ASN A 81 -6.13 29.28 -11.45
CA ASN A 81 -6.58 30.02 -10.26
C ASN A 81 -7.53 29.17 -9.38
N GLU A 82 -8.77 29.62 -9.20
CA GLU A 82 -9.82 28.96 -8.40
C GLU A 82 -10.77 28.09 -9.25
N ILE A 83 -10.42 27.82 -10.51
CA ILE A 83 -11.20 26.98 -11.42
C ILE A 83 -10.38 25.75 -11.83
N VAL A 84 -11.08 24.62 -11.92
CA VAL A 84 -10.59 23.39 -12.55
C VAL A 84 -11.31 23.23 -13.87
N ILE A 85 -10.55 23.07 -14.95
CA ILE A 85 -11.04 22.72 -16.28
C ILE A 85 -10.73 21.26 -16.51
N GLY A 86 -11.75 20.42 -16.69
CA GLY A 86 -11.58 18.98 -16.87
C GLY A 86 -12.59 18.39 -17.83
N PHE A 87 -12.24 17.26 -18.45
CA PHE A 87 -13.12 16.54 -19.38
C PHE A 87 -14.15 15.70 -18.61
N SER A 88 -15.44 15.99 -18.80
CA SER A 88 -16.54 15.13 -18.34
C SER A 88 -16.75 13.99 -19.33
N LYS A 89 -16.66 12.75 -18.86
CA LYS A 89 -17.00 11.58 -19.69
C LYS A 89 -18.49 11.43 -19.94
N TYR A 90 -19.33 11.95 -19.04
CA TYR A 90 -20.77 11.86 -19.19
C TYR A 90 -21.31 12.85 -20.24
N LEU A 91 -20.83 14.10 -20.21
CA LEU A 91 -21.23 15.13 -21.20
C LEU A 91 -20.32 15.19 -22.44
N GLU A 92 -19.25 14.40 -22.45
CA GLU A 92 -18.25 14.31 -23.54
C GLU A 92 -17.63 15.67 -23.93
N ARG A 93 -17.46 16.56 -22.95
CA ARG A 93 -16.89 17.90 -23.16
C ARG A 93 -16.10 18.40 -21.96
N PRO A 94 -15.19 19.37 -22.15
CA PRO A 94 -14.60 20.11 -21.05
C PRO A 94 -15.66 20.86 -20.26
N ILE A 95 -15.51 20.85 -18.94
CA ILE A 95 -16.34 21.59 -18.00
C ILE A 95 -15.46 22.35 -17.02
N GLU A 96 -15.93 23.53 -16.63
CA GLU A 96 -15.28 24.39 -15.64
C GLU A 96 -16.00 24.25 -14.31
N ILE A 97 -15.27 23.97 -13.23
CA ILE A 97 -15.82 23.88 -11.88
C ILE A 97 -14.92 24.62 -10.90
N GLU A 98 -15.52 25.22 -9.89
CA GLU A 98 -14.82 25.83 -8.78
C GLU A 98 -13.95 24.82 -8.03
N LYS A 99 -12.66 25.14 -7.86
CA LYS A 99 -11.68 24.27 -7.20
C LYS A 99 -12.12 23.82 -5.81
N GLY A 100 -12.81 24.68 -5.05
CA GLY A 100 -13.34 24.37 -3.72
C GLY A 100 -14.30 23.18 -3.69
N LEU A 101 -15.03 22.91 -4.79
CA LEU A 101 -15.93 21.76 -4.94
C LEU A 101 -15.19 20.49 -5.39
N THR A 102 -13.87 20.53 -5.61
CA THR A 102 -13.12 19.40 -6.18
C THR A 102 -12.03 18.88 -5.25
N ARG A 103 -11.66 17.61 -5.39
CA ARG A 103 -10.48 17.02 -4.75
C ARG A 103 -9.68 16.21 -5.76
N LYS A 104 -8.34 16.19 -5.65
CA LYS A 104 -7.49 15.34 -6.51
C LYS A 104 -7.82 13.87 -6.29
N LEU A 105 -7.84 13.08 -7.36
CA LEU A 105 -8.33 11.69 -7.33
C LEU A 105 -7.41 10.71 -8.07
N LEU A 106 -7.23 9.49 -7.54
CA LEU A 106 -6.59 8.35 -8.21
C LEU A 106 -7.59 7.24 -8.54
N LYS A 107 -7.33 6.46 -9.60
CA LYS A 107 -8.18 5.34 -10.04
C LYS A 107 -7.42 3.99 -10.07
N GLY A 108 -6.38 3.84 -9.27
CA GLY A 108 -5.67 2.57 -9.08
C GLY A 108 -4.51 2.33 -10.03
N LYS A 109 -4.64 2.72 -11.31
CA LYS A 109 -3.58 2.50 -12.31
C LYS A 109 -2.31 3.27 -11.99
N GLU A 110 -2.45 4.37 -11.27
CA GLU A 110 -1.37 5.28 -10.90
C GLU A 110 -0.67 4.91 -9.57
N ILE A 111 -1.03 3.78 -8.96
CA ILE A 111 -0.50 3.35 -7.65
C ILE A 111 0.58 2.30 -7.88
N HIS A 112 1.83 2.74 -7.72
CA HIS A 112 3.03 1.92 -7.89
C HIS A 112 3.91 1.93 -6.63
N ARG A 113 4.66 0.84 -6.46
CA ARG A 113 5.55 0.60 -5.31
C ARG A 113 6.54 1.76 -5.14
N TYR A 114 6.49 2.46 -4.00
CA TYR A 114 7.39 3.59 -3.67
C TYR A 114 7.37 4.75 -4.69
N GLU A 115 6.28 4.98 -5.41
CA GLU A 115 6.20 6.11 -6.35
C GLU A 115 5.41 7.28 -5.77
N THR A 116 5.89 8.50 -6.03
CA THR A 116 5.14 9.71 -5.72
C THR A 116 3.86 9.76 -6.56
N LEU A 117 2.73 9.89 -5.87
CA LEU A 117 1.43 9.97 -6.50
C LEU A 117 1.29 11.22 -7.36
N LYS A 118 0.86 11.02 -8.61
CA LYS A 118 0.51 12.10 -9.54
C LYS A 118 -0.82 11.77 -10.18
N THR A 119 -1.65 12.79 -10.36
CA THR A 119 -2.93 12.64 -11.03
C THR A 119 -3.35 13.93 -11.70
N ASP A 120 -4.02 13.76 -12.83
CA ASP A 120 -4.74 14.75 -13.63
C ASP A 120 -6.26 14.60 -13.45
N LYS A 121 -6.72 13.77 -12.52
CA LYS A 121 -8.14 13.55 -12.26
C LYS A 121 -8.55 14.30 -11.00
N VAL A 122 -9.74 14.87 -11.05
CA VAL A 122 -10.41 15.39 -9.86
C VAL A 122 -11.76 14.73 -9.68
N VAL A 123 -12.19 14.63 -8.43
CA VAL A 123 -13.55 14.27 -8.06
C VAL A 123 -14.31 15.51 -7.64
N ILE A 124 -15.51 15.69 -8.17
CA ILE A 124 -16.50 16.65 -7.67
C ILE A 124 -16.98 16.12 -6.33
N PHE A 125 -16.70 16.87 -5.28
CA PHE A 125 -16.86 16.48 -3.89
C PHE A 125 -17.87 17.41 -3.21
N PRO A 126 -19.18 17.07 -3.25
CA PRO A 126 -20.26 17.94 -2.77
C PRO A 126 -20.42 17.88 -1.25
N TYR A 127 -19.30 17.82 -0.54
CA TYR A 127 -19.26 17.68 0.90
C TYR A 127 -18.29 18.67 1.53
N PHE A 128 -18.54 19.02 2.78
CA PHE A 128 -17.63 19.81 3.61
C PHE A 128 -17.36 19.11 4.93
N LYS A 129 -16.21 19.46 5.53
CA LYS A 129 -15.79 18.94 6.81
C LYS A 129 -16.17 19.89 7.93
N THR A 130 -16.72 19.34 9.01
CA THR A 130 -16.99 20.05 10.26
C THR A 130 -16.33 19.31 11.43
N ILE A 131 -16.08 20.03 12.52
CA ILE A 131 -15.60 19.45 13.77
C ILE A 131 -16.70 19.60 14.80
N GLU A 132 -17.20 18.48 15.31
CA GLU A 132 -18.22 18.47 16.36
C GLU A 132 -17.74 17.59 17.52
N ASN A 133 -17.70 18.14 18.72
CA ASN A 133 -17.21 17.46 19.93
C ASN A 133 -15.79 16.86 19.75
N GLY A 134 -14.91 17.58 19.05
CA GLY A 134 -13.54 17.15 18.78
C GLY A 134 -13.42 16.00 17.76
N LYS A 135 -14.50 15.64 17.07
CA LYS A 135 -14.50 14.62 16.01
C LYS A 135 -14.81 15.24 14.66
N GLU A 136 -14.03 14.86 13.66
CA GLU A 136 -14.32 15.21 12.27
C GLU A 136 -15.62 14.55 11.81
N LYS A 137 -16.48 15.35 11.18
CA LYS A 137 -17.67 14.92 10.45
C LYS A 137 -17.58 15.42 9.02
N VAL A 138 -18.27 14.72 8.14
CA VAL A 138 -18.46 15.16 6.77
C VAL A 138 -19.94 15.26 6.47
N GLU A 139 -20.34 16.42 5.98
CA GLU A 139 -21.71 16.81 5.72
C GLU A 139 -21.89 17.17 4.25
N LEU A 140 -23.06 16.84 3.71
CA LEU A 140 -23.43 17.21 2.34
C LEU A 140 -23.81 18.69 2.34
N PHE A 141 -23.42 19.44 1.33
CA PHE A 141 -23.94 20.81 1.16
C PHE A 141 -25.47 20.79 1.01
N ASP A 142 -26.16 21.79 1.53
CA ASP A 142 -27.54 22.09 1.11
C ASP A 142 -27.53 22.51 -0.37
N GLU A 143 -28.58 22.15 -1.14
CA GLU A 143 -28.62 22.44 -2.59
C GLU A 143 -28.49 23.95 -2.89
N LYS A 144 -29.09 24.82 -2.06
CA LYS A 144 -29.00 26.28 -2.25
C LYS A 144 -27.62 26.81 -1.87
N GLU A 145 -27.00 26.23 -0.85
CA GLU A 145 -25.62 26.57 -0.48
C GLU A 145 -24.63 26.14 -1.57
N LEU A 146 -24.81 24.95 -2.13
CA LEU A 146 -24.03 24.43 -3.24
C LEU A 146 -24.16 25.35 -4.47
N GLU A 147 -25.38 25.73 -4.84
CA GLU A 147 -25.64 26.68 -5.93
C GLU A 147 -24.97 28.04 -5.71
N LYS A 148 -25.05 28.57 -4.48
CA LYS A 148 -24.50 29.88 -4.14
C LYS A 148 -22.97 29.89 -4.13
N LEU A 149 -22.34 28.86 -3.56
CA LEU A 149 -20.89 28.78 -3.38
C LEU A 149 -20.17 28.29 -4.63
N PHE A 150 -20.81 27.40 -5.40
CA PHE A 150 -20.21 26.72 -6.54
C PHE A 150 -21.17 26.70 -7.75
N PRO A 151 -21.55 27.88 -8.29
CA PRO A 151 -22.57 27.98 -9.34
C PRO A 151 -22.24 27.19 -10.61
N LYS A 152 -20.98 27.11 -11.03
CA LYS A 152 -20.59 26.31 -12.21
C LYS A 152 -20.69 24.81 -11.93
N GLY A 153 -20.18 24.37 -10.77
CA GLY A 153 -20.30 23.01 -10.30
C GLY A 153 -21.75 22.55 -10.16
N TYR A 154 -22.59 23.39 -9.58
CA TYR A 154 -24.02 23.13 -9.45
C TYR A 154 -24.72 23.05 -10.82
N ALA A 155 -24.47 24.00 -11.73
CA ALA A 155 -25.04 23.97 -13.08
C ALA A 155 -24.68 22.67 -13.82
N TYR A 156 -23.43 22.22 -13.72
CA TYR A 156 -23.00 20.93 -14.27
C TYR A 156 -23.75 19.74 -13.65
N LEU A 157 -23.87 19.70 -12.32
CA LEU A 157 -24.60 18.64 -11.63
C LEU A 157 -26.08 18.64 -12.00
N LYS A 158 -26.72 19.81 -12.16
CA LYS A 158 -28.12 19.94 -12.60
C LYS A 158 -28.32 19.45 -14.03
N GLU A 159 -27.40 19.72 -14.94
CA GLU A 159 -27.44 19.15 -16.30
C GLU A 159 -27.40 17.61 -16.28
N CYS A 160 -26.77 17.03 -15.25
CA CYS A 160 -26.66 15.59 -15.02
C CYS A 160 -27.75 15.01 -14.08
N GLU A 161 -28.72 15.81 -13.62
CA GLU A 161 -29.59 15.49 -12.49
C GLU A 161 -30.40 14.20 -12.70
N ASN A 162 -31.01 14.02 -13.87
CA ASN A 162 -31.80 12.81 -14.17
C ASN A 162 -30.96 11.54 -13.98
N ALA A 163 -29.75 11.52 -14.54
CA ALA A 163 -28.85 10.37 -14.40
C ALA A 163 -28.33 10.17 -12.98
N LEU A 164 -28.27 11.24 -12.16
CA LEU A 164 -27.92 11.14 -10.74
C LEU A 164 -29.08 10.63 -9.89
N LYS A 165 -30.32 11.01 -10.20
CA LYS A 165 -31.53 10.53 -9.52
C LYS A 165 -31.83 9.07 -9.83
N ASP A 166 -31.60 8.64 -11.07
CA ASP A 166 -31.90 7.27 -11.55
C ASP A 166 -30.92 6.20 -11.02
N ARG A 167 -29.84 6.60 -10.33
CA ARG A 167 -28.86 5.68 -9.74
C ARG A 167 -29.52 4.70 -8.77
N GLU A 168 -28.99 3.47 -8.75
CA GLU A 168 -29.48 2.38 -7.90
C GLU A 168 -31.01 2.19 -7.97
N SER A 169 -31.58 2.24 -9.18
CA SER A 169 -33.03 2.11 -9.42
C SER A 169 -33.85 3.24 -8.78
N GLY A 170 -33.40 4.49 -8.92
CA GLY A 170 -34.12 5.67 -8.43
C GLY A 170 -33.92 5.98 -6.95
N ARG A 171 -33.02 5.26 -6.25
CA ARG A 171 -32.77 5.43 -4.81
C ARG A 171 -32.30 6.84 -4.45
N PHE A 172 -31.68 7.54 -5.40
CA PHE A 172 -31.15 8.89 -5.22
C PHE A 172 -32.11 9.99 -5.68
N ASN A 173 -33.37 9.66 -5.98
CA ASN A 173 -34.41 10.66 -6.17
C ASN A 173 -34.87 11.23 -4.81
N ILE A 174 -33.95 11.93 -4.14
CA ILE A 174 -34.12 12.54 -2.83
C ILE A 174 -34.05 14.05 -3.04
N ASP A 175 -35.10 14.76 -2.62
CA ASP A 175 -35.17 16.21 -2.74
C ASP A 175 -34.04 16.86 -1.92
N GLY A 176 -33.31 17.79 -2.53
CA GLY A 176 -32.15 18.46 -1.91
C GLY A 176 -30.88 17.63 -1.73
N GLU A 177 -30.90 16.30 -1.96
CA GLU A 177 -29.74 15.42 -1.72
C GLU A 177 -29.40 14.47 -2.89
N TRP A 178 -30.02 14.65 -4.05
CA TRP A 178 -29.85 13.77 -5.23
C TRP A 178 -28.40 13.70 -5.75
N PHE A 179 -27.57 14.70 -5.42
CA PHE A 179 -26.16 14.79 -5.79
C PHE A 179 -25.21 14.12 -4.79
N GLN A 180 -25.70 13.47 -3.72
CA GLN A 180 -24.82 12.72 -2.81
C GLN A 180 -24.15 11.51 -3.50
N PHE A 181 -22.98 11.11 -3.02
CA PHE A 181 -22.35 9.85 -3.42
C PHE A 181 -23.18 8.65 -3.00
N GLY A 182 -22.96 7.53 -3.68
CA GLY A 182 -23.66 6.28 -3.38
C GLY A 182 -23.48 5.81 -1.93
N ARG A 183 -22.33 6.16 -1.34
CA ARG A 183 -21.83 5.58 -0.11
C ARG A 183 -20.86 6.55 0.58
N LYS A 184 -21.02 6.73 1.90
CA LYS A 184 -20.18 7.65 2.70
C LYS A 184 -18.79 7.09 3.05
N GLN A 185 -18.46 5.88 2.60
CA GLN A 185 -17.19 5.20 2.87
C GLN A 185 -16.00 6.02 2.34
N GLY A 186 -14.95 6.09 3.15
CA GLY A 186 -13.69 6.77 2.82
C GLY A 186 -13.73 8.29 2.81
N ILE A 187 -14.92 8.92 2.85
CA ILE A 187 -15.07 10.37 2.73
C ILE A 187 -14.32 11.13 3.83
N ILE A 188 -14.45 10.69 5.10
CA ILE A 188 -13.82 11.35 6.26
C ILE A 188 -12.30 11.20 6.24
N ASP A 189 -11.81 10.07 5.75
CA ASP A 189 -10.41 9.65 5.91
C ASP A 189 -9.53 9.94 4.67
N ALA A 190 -10.13 10.34 3.56
CA ALA A 190 -9.45 10.40 2.26
C ALA A 190 -8.43 11.53 2.12
N ASP A 191 -8.45 12.55 2.98
CA ASP A 191 -7.45 13.63 3.02
C ASP A 191 -6.36 13.41 4.08
N LYS A 192 -6.41 12.31 4.85
CA LYS A 192 -5.37 11.98 5.83
C LYS A 192 -4.12 11.45 5.13
N GLU A 193 -2.98 11.63 5.80
CA GLU A 193 -1.74 10.90 5.47
C GLU A 193 -1.99 9.41 5.64
N LYS A 194 -1.65 8.62 4.63
CA LYS A 194 -2.03 7.19 4.56
C LYS A 194 -1.13 6.41 3.61
N ILE A 195 -1.02 5.11 3.82
CA ILE A 195 -0.44 4.19 2.83
C ILE A 195 -1.56 3.68 1.93
N ILE A 196 -1.44 3.87 0.62
CA ILE A 196 -2.39 3.38 -0.38
C ILE A 196 -1.92 2.04 -0.92
N LEU A 197 -2.85 1.10 -1.08
CA LEU A 197 -2.61 -0.22 -1.65
C LEU A 197 -3.72 -0.65 -2.61
N SER A 198 -3.33 -1.31 -3.69
CA SER A 198 -4.25 -1.91 -4.66
C SER A 198 -4.90 -3.16 -4.08
N GLU A 199 -6.22 -3.31 -4.23
CA GLU A 199 -6.96 -4.50 -3.75
C GLU A 199 -6.47 -5.80 -4.40
N ILE A 200 -5.98 -5.72 -5.64
CA ILE A 200 -5.45 -6.85 -6.40
C ILE A 200 -4.07 -6.44 -6.90
N SER A 201 -3.05 -7.21 -6.57
CA SER A 201 -1.67 -6.88 -6.92
C SER A 201 -0.83 -8.12 -7.21
N TYR A 202 0.15 -7.96 -8.10
CA TYR A 202 1.24 -8.91 -8.32
C TYR A 202 2.48 -8.34 -7.59
N GLY A 203 2.90 -8.99 -6.51
CA GLY A 203 3.86 -8.40 -5.57
C GLY A 203 3.22 -7.37 -4.64
N SER A 204 3.97 -6.97 -3.61
CA SER A 204 3.59 -5.86 -2.72
C SER A 204 3.85 -4.53 -3.42
N SER A 205 2.78 -3.79 -3.71
CA SER A 205 2.84 -2.49 -4.40
C SER A 205 2.02 -1.48 -3.63
N MET A 206 2.70 -0.76 -2.73
CA MET A 206 2.12 0.26 -1.88
C MET A 206 2.91 1.56 -1.98
N THR A 207 2.24 2.67 -1.72
CA THR A 207 2.87 4.00 -1.69
C THR A 207 2.29 4.86 -0.58
N LEU A 208 3.06 5.86 -0.17
CA LEU A 208 2.64 6.85 0.83
C LEU A 208 1.94 8.01 0.13
N ASP A 209 0.76 8.36 0.63
CA ASP A 209 0.10 9.62 0.31
C ASP A 209 0.26 10.61 1.45
N ASN A 210 1.01 11.67 1.19
CA ASN A 210 1.16 12.86 2.03
C ASN A 210 0.57 14.12 1.36
N ASN A 211 -0.16 13.96 0.24
CA ASN A 211 -0.71 15.04 -0.58
C ASN A 211 -2.24 15.11 -0.53
N GLN A 212 -2.87 14.39 0.41
CA GLN A 212 -4.32 14.39 0.62
C GLN A 212 -5.12 13.96 -0.63
N ILE A 213 -4.59 13.02 -1.39
CA ILE A 213 -5.18 12.56 -2.65
C ILE A 213 -6.27 11.51 -2.36
N TYR A 214 -7.45 11.74 -2.91
CA TYR A 214 -8.57 10.82 -2.80
C TYR A 214 -8.38 9.67 -3.79
N HIS A 215 -9.03 8.53 -3.57
CA HIS A 215 -8.98 7.42 -4.52
C HIS A 215 -10.31 6.69 -4.59
N VAL A 216 -10.57 6.02 -5.72
CA VAL A 216 -11.76 5.18 -5.94
C VAL A 216 -11.34 3.72 -6.15
N GLY A 217 -11.88 2.82 -5.33
CA GLY A 217 -11.71 1.37 -5.47
C GLY A 217 -10.52 0.75 -4.72
N GLN A 218 -9.47 1.51 -4.44
CA GLN A 218 -8.30 1.01 -3.68
C GLN A 218 -8.53 1.08 -2.17
N TYR A 219 -7.65 0.45 -1.41
CA TYR A 219 -7.61 0.57 0.05
C TYR A 219 -6.54 1.57 0.48
N SER A 220 -6.71 2.09 1.69
CA SER A 220 -5.72 2.92 2.38
C SER A 220 -5.64 2.55 3.84
N MET A 221 -4.45 2.71 4.43
CA MET A 221 -4.15 2.40 5.82
C MET A 221 -3.74 3.66 6.58
N ILE A 222 -4.39 3.92 7.72
CA ILE A 222 -4.10 5.04 8.63
C ILE A 222 -3.56 4.48 9.94
N LYS A 223 -2.41 4.98 10.39
CA LYS A 223 -1.80 4.62 11.68
C LYS A 223 -2.60 5.18 12.84
N TYR A 224 -2.59 4.48 13.97
CA TYR A 224 -3.02 5.11 15.21
C TYR A 224 -2.13 6.34 15.54
N PRO A 225 -2.70 7.42 16.11
CA PRO A 225 -1.92 8.60 16.47
C PRO A 225 -0.81 8.37 17.51
N HIS A 226 -0.92 7.33 18.34
CA HIS A 226 0.06 7.01 19.39
C HIS A 226 1.25 6.17 18.89
N ILE A 227 1.23 5.73 17.63
CA ILE A 227 2.32 4.97 17.02
C ILE A 227 3.39 5.95 16.53
N GLU A 228 4.55 5.90 17.17
CA GLU A 228 5.67 6.81 16.93
C GLU A 228 6.40 6.49 15.62
N GLU A 229 6.44 5.22 15.22
CA GLU A 229 7.09 4.79 13.98
C GLU A 229 6.42 5.43 12.76
N SER A 230 7.25 5.89 11.81
CA SER A 230 6.75 6.65 10.66
C SER A 230 6.06 5.76 9.63
N TYR A 231 5.24 6.37 8.78
CA TYR A 231 4.65 5.64 7.64
C TYR A 231 5.73 5.05 6.72
N LYS A 232 6.88 5.71 6.57
CA LYS A 232 7.97 5.22 5.71
C LYS A 232 8.59 3.94 6.26
N PHE A 233 8.75 3.83 7.58
CA PHE A 233 9.21 2.59 8.21
C PHE A 233 8.26 1.41 7.90
N TYR A 234 6.96 1.60 8.10
CA TYR A 234 6.00 0.55 7.75
C TYR A 234 5.92 0.31 6.25
N LEU A 235 6.05 1.34 5.41
CA LEU A 235 6.09 1.19 3.97
C LEU A 235 7.26 0.29 3.54
N ALA A 236 8.43 0.40 4.17
CA ALA A 236 9.58 -0.47 3.93
C ALA A 236 9.24 -1.96 4.18
N ILE A 237 8.58 -2.25 5.30
CA ILE A 237 8.15 -3.61 5.67
C ILE A 237 7.04 -4.11 4.73
N LEU A 238 6.00 -3.31 4.51
CA LEU A 238 4.81 -3.69 3.78
C LEU A 238 5.07 -3.87 2.28
N ASN A 239 6.07 -3.19 1.74
CA ASN A 239 6.53 -3.45 0.39
C ASN A 239 7.54 -4.59 0.30
N SER A 240 8.07 -5.15 1.39
CA SER A 240 9.13 -6.15 1.36
C SER A 240 8.73 -7.48 0.70
N LYS A 241 9.73 -8.27 0.29
CA LYS A 241 9.54 -9.67 -0.13
C LYS A 241 8.93 -10.55 0.96
N LEU A 242 9.17 -10.22 2.24
CA LEU A 242 8.57 -10.92 3.35
C LEU A 242 7.04 -10.74 3.38
N MET A 243 6.56 -9.51 3.17
CA MET A 243 5.13 -9.24 3.06
C MET A 243 4.53 -9.95 1.84
N TRP A 244 5.23 -9.92 0.71
CA TRP A 244 4.76 -10.64 -0.48
C TRP A 244 4.62 -12.14 -0.22
N PHE A 245 5.64 -12.76 0.37
CA PHE A 245 5.59 -14.17 0.77
C PHE A 245 4.40 -14.45 1.68
N PHE A 246 4.17 -13.62 2.70
CA PHE A 246 3.03 -13.80 3.61
C PHE A 246 1.69 -13.77 2.86
N ILE A 247 1.50 -12.81 1.96
CA ILE A 247 0.27 -12.70 1.15
C ILE A 247 0.12 -13.91 0.23
N GLN A 248 1.20 -14.40 -0.37
CA GLN A 248 1.16 -15.61 -1.19
C GLN A 248 0.70 -16.85 -0.42
N GLN A 249 1.03 -16.93 0.88
CA GLN A 249 0.65 -18.08 1.71
C GLN A 249 -0.73 -17.95 2.34
N THR A 250 -1.23 -16.74 2.56
CA THR A 250 -2.42 -16.48 3.40
C THR A 250 -3.60 -15.89 2.65
N SER A 251 -3.37 -15.32 1.47
CA SER A 251 -4.41 -14.65 0.67
C SER A 251 -4.97 -15.53 -0.44
N SER A 252 -6.11 -15.11 -0.97
CA SER A 252 -6.71 -15.69 -2.16
C SER A 252 -5.92 -15.36 -3.42
N ILE A 253 -5.60 -16.40 -4.20
CA ILE A 253 -5.02 -16.27 -5.53
C ILE A 253 -6.10 -15.97 -6.58
N LEU A 254 -5.77 -15.07 -7.51
CA LEU A 254 -6.58 -14.70 -8.68
C LEU A 254 -5.84 -15.10 -9.96
N ARG A 255 -6.55 -15.08 -11.09
CA ARG A 255 -5.99 -15.45 -12.39
C ARG A 255 -4.70 -14.67 -12.70
N GLY A 256 -3.68 -15.36 -13.20
CA GLY A 256 -2.41 -14.74 -13.60
C GLY A 256 -1.42 -14.51 -12.46
N GLY A 257 -1.64 -15.10 -11.28
CA GLY A 257 -0.71 -15.00 -10.14
C GLY A 257 -0.86 -13.72 -9.32
N TYR A 258 -1.96 -12.99 -9.51
CA TYR A 258 -2.34 -11.85 -8.68
C TYR A 258 -2.95 -12.33 -7.35
N PHE A 259 -2.79 -11.55 -6.29
CA PHE A 259 -3.34 -11.86 -4.96
C PHE A 259 -4.18 -10.70 -4.43
N ALA A 260 -5.12 -11.01 -3.55
CA ALA A 260 -5.96 -10.02 -2.90
C ALA A 260 -5.26 -9.37 -1.69
N TYR A 261 -5.31 -8.05 -1.59
CA TYR A 261 -4.76 -7.24 -0.49
C TYR A 261 -5.90 -6.53 0.25
N ARG A 262 -6.84 -7.33 0.77
CA ARG A 262 -8.00 -6.84 1.51
C ARG A 262 -7.71 -6.82 3.03
N PRO A 263 -8.50 -6.08 3.84
CA PRO A 263 -8.26 -5.96 5.28
C PRO A 263 -8.15 -7.30 6.02
N ASP A 264 -8.92 -8.33 5.62
CA ASP A 264 -8.86 -9.69 6.15
C ASP A 264 -7.48 -10.34 6.00
N TYR A 265 -6.74 -10.03 4.94
CA TYR A 265 -5.39 -10.56 4.68
C TYR A 265 -4.29 -9.64 5.20
N MET A 266 -4.54 -8.33 5.26
CA MET A 266 -3.58 -7.35 5.74
C MET A 266 -3.49 -7.32 7.26
N ASN A 267 -4.63 -7.28 7.95
CA ASN A 267 -4.70 -7.16 9.41
C ASN A 267 -3.92 -8.23 10.19
N PRO A 268 -3.87 -9.50 9.75
CA PRO A 268 -3.11 -10.55 10.45
C PRO A 268 -1.59 -10.52 10.18
N PHE A 269 -1.08 -9.68 9.28
CA PHE A 269 0.35 -9.63 9.01
C PHE A 269 1.12 -9.22 10.28
N PRO A 270 2.08 -10.05 10.75
CA PRO A 270 2.85 -9.73 11.95
C PRO A 270 3.82 -8.57 11.74
N LEU A 271 3.95 -7.69 12.73
CA LEU A 271 4.85 -6.55 12.71
C LEU A 271 5.79 -6.60 13.93
N PRO A 272 7.07 -6.22 13.77
CA PRO A 272 8.00 -6.16 14.88
C PRO A 272 7.63 -5.03 15.82
N LYS A 273 7.91 -5.23 17.11
CA LYS A 273 7.93 -4.13 18.08
C LYS A 273 9.32 -3.55 18.10
N ILE A 274 9.41 -2.23 17.94
CA ILE A 274 10.67 -1.50 17.99
C ILE A 274 10.88 -0.97 19.42
N GLU A 275 12.05 -1.23 19.98
CA GLU A 275 12.41 -0.76 21.33
C GLU A 275 13.01 0.64 21.30
N ASN A 276 13.81 0.93 20.26
CA ASN A 276 14.44 2.23 20.05
C ASN A 276 14.02 2.80 18.70
N ILE A 277 13.33 3.96 18.71
CA ILE A 277 12.83 4.63 17.50
C ILE A 277 13.95 4.97 16.50
N GLU A 278 15.20 5.14 16.95
CA GLU A 278 16.33 5.40 16.06
C GLU A 278 16.63 4.22 15.12
N ASP A 279 16.25 3.00 15.51
CA ASP A 279 16.43 1.80 14.68
C ASP A 279 15.51 1.81 13.45
N THR A 280 14.47 2.65 13.42
CA THR A 280 13.61 2.81 12.23
C THR A 280 14.23 3.73 11.19
N LYS A 281 15.08 4.68 11.59
CA LYS A 281 15.60 5.76 10.73
C LYS A 281 16.31 5.25 9.48
N PRO A 282 17.15 4.19 9.55
CA PRO A 282 17.76 3.65 8.34
C PRO A 282 16.76 3.22 7.26
N PHE A 283 15.63 2.62 7.65
CA PHE A 283 14.58 2.23 6.71
C PHE A 283 13.90 3.44 6.08
N GLU A 284 13.62 4.47 6.88
CA GLU A 284 12.98 5.70 6.42
C GLU A 284 13.85 6.42 5.38
N ILE A 285 15.16 6.51 5.64
CA ILE A 285 16.14 7.12 4.73
C ILE A 285 16.23 6.33 3.42
N LEU A 286 16.29 5.00 3.48
CA LEU A 286 16.32 4.17 2.27
C LEU A 286 15.03 4.30 1.45
N VAL A 287 13.87 4.40 2.10
CA VAL A 287 12.60 4.66 1.41
C VAL A 287 12.64 6.01 0.68
N ASP A 288 13.22 7.05 1.30
CA ASP A 288 13.41 8.34 0.62
C ASP A 288 14.34 8.24 -0.59
N TYR A 289 15.41 7.44 -0.50
CA TYR A 289 16.28 7.18 -1.64
C TYR A 289 15.56 6.43 -2.76
N ILE A 290 14.73 5.42 -2.43
CA ILE A 290 13.98 4.65 -3.42
C ILE A 290 12.97 5.55 -4.14
N ILE A 291 12.17 6.32 -3.39
CA ILE A 291 11.18 7.25 -3.97
C ILE A 291 11.88 8.27 -4.87
N PHE A 292 12.99 8.85 -4.40
CA PHE A 292 13.75 9.81 -5.18
C PHE A 292 14.33 9.18 -6.45
N ALA A 293 14.99 8.03 -6.35
CA ALA A 293 15.57 7.31 -7.48
C ALA A 293 14.51 7.03 -8.56
N LYS A 294 13.32 6.54 -8.18
CA LYS A 294 12.21 6.32 -9.12
C LYS A 294 11.72 7.61 -9.78
N SER A 295 11.61 8.70 -9.01
CA SER A 295 11.22 10.00 -9.56
C SER A 295 12.19 10.51 -10.63
N GLN A 296 13.48 10.14 -10.51
CA GLN A 296 14.55 10.48 -11.45
C GLN A 296 14.82 9.38 -12.49
N LYS A 297 14.02 8.31 -12.54
CA LYS A 297 14.17 7.15 -13.45
C LYS A 297 15.51 6.42 -13.29
N LEU A 298 16.03 6.36 -12.06
CA LEU A 298 17.24 5.65 -11.66
C LEU A 298 16.89 4.24 -11.17
N GLU A 299 16.45 3.38 -12.10
CA GLU A 299 15.90 2.06 -11.79
C GLU A 299 16.91 1.09 -11.16
N ASP A 300 18.19 1.21 -11.49
CA ASP A 300 19.23 0.35 -10.93
C ASP A 300 19.50 0.69 -9.47
N GLU A 301 19.57 1.97 -9.14
CA GLU A 301 19.69 2.48 -7.78
C GLU A 301 18.45 2.14 -6.96
N ALA A 302 17.25 2.37 -7.50
CA ALA A 302 16.00 2.04 -6.81
C ALA A 302 15.94 0.53 -6.46
N ARG A 303 16.22 -0.35 -7.43
CA ARG A 303 16.24 -1.80 -7.21
C ARG A 303 17.30 -2.23 -6.20
N PHE A 304 18.47 -1.60 -6.22
CA PHE A 304 19.52 -1.87 -5.26
C PHE A 304 19.08 -1.52 -3.83
N PHE A 305 18.54 -0.33 -3.61
CA PHE A 305 18.08 0.07 -2.27
C PHE A 305 16.86 -0.74 -1.81
N GLU A 306 15.95 -1.13 -2.73
CA GLU A 306 14.87 -2.07 -2.40
C GLU A 306 15.43 -3.42 -1.91
N TRP A 307 16.51 -3.92 -2.53
CA TRP A 307 17.17 -5.16 -2.08
C TRP A 307 17.84 -5.02 -0.71
N VAL A 308 18.49 -3.87 -0.46
CA VAL A 308 19.05 -3.54 0.87
C VAL A 308 17.93 -3.53 1.92
N VAL A 309 16.80 -2.88 1.63
CA VAL A 309 15.63 -2.86 2.52
C VAL A 309 15.10 -4.27 2.78
N ASP A 310 14.95 -5.12 1.74
CA ASP A 310 14.49 -6.50 1.93
C ASP A 310 15.40 -7.28 2.90
N VAL A 311 16.72 -7.16 2.77
CA VAL A 311 17.67 -7.85 3.66
C VAL A 311 17.65 -7.27 5.07
N MET A 312 17.50 -5.95 5.21
CA MET A 312 17.34 -5.32 6.52
C MET A 312 16.03 -5.72 7.21
N VAL A 313 14.94 -5.90 6.45
CA VAL A 313 13.67 -6.42 6.95
C VAL A 313 13.86 -7.84 7.45
N TYR A 314 14.58 -8.72 6.74
CA TYR A 314 14.92 -10.04 7.30
C TYR A 314 15.72 -9.93 8.61
N GLY A 315 16.57 -8.91 8.72
CA GLY A 315 17.26 -8.56 9.96
C GLY A 315 16.35 -8.23 11.14
N LEU A 316 15.13 -7.69 10.91
CA LEU A 316 14.15 -7.41 11.97
C LEU A 316 13.43 -8.68 12.46
N TYR A 317 13.11 -9.61 11.55
CA TYR A 317 12.30 -10.78 11.88
C TYR A 317 13.13 -12.02 12.24
N PHE A 318 14.36 -12.11 11.72
CA PHE A 318 15.21 -13.29 11.84
C PHE A 318 16.61 -12.94 12.35
N THR A 319 16.72 -11.99 13.29
CA THR A 319 17.98 -11.41 13.78
C THR A 319 19.05 -12.46 14.07
N GLU A 320 18.73 -13.50 14.84
CA GLU A 320 19.68 -14.56 15.20
C GLU A 320 20.15 -15.35 13.97
N SER A 321 19.24 -15.76 13.10
CA SER A 321 19.56 -16.49 11.87
C SER A 321 20.40 -15.65 10.91
N MET A 322 20.07 -14.37 10.75
CA MET A 322 20.82 -13.44 9.90
C MET A 322 22.23 -13.21 10.42
N LYS A 323 22.39 -13.02 11.74
CA LYS A 323 23.71 -12.86 12.38
C LYS A 323 24.55 -14.13 12.28
N LYS A 324 23.96 -15.30 12.53
CA LYS A 324 24.65 -16.61 12.44
C LYS A 324 25.26 -16.90 11.07
N HIS A 325 24.66 -16.36 10.00
CA HIS A 325 25.15 -16.54 8.63
C HIS A 325 25.92 -15.31 8.11
N ASP A 326 26.33 -14.39 8.99
CA ASP A 326 27.03 -13.15 8.64
C ASP A 326 26.28 -12.32 7.57
N CYS A 327 24.94 -12.29 7.66
CA CYS A 327 24.07 -11.59 6.71
C CYS A 327 23.28 -10.45 7.34
N PHE A 328 23.48 -10.16 8.63
CA PHE A 328 22.85 -9.01 9.29
C PHE A 328 23.59 -7.71 8.91
N ILE A 329 22.92 -6.84 8.15
CA ILE A 329 23.54 -5.63 7.57
C ILE A 329 23.05 -4.32 8.19
N ASN A 330 22.04 -4.35 9.07
CA ASN A 330 21.33 -3.16 9.52
C ASN A 330 22.27 -2.12 10.15
N ASP A 331 23.19 -2.56 11.01
CA ASP A 331 24.14 -1.67 11.70
C ASP A 331 25.15 -1.04 10.74
N GLU A 332 25.65 -1.80 9.76
CA GLU A 332 26.62 -1.29 8.78
C GLU A 332 25.96 -0.31 7.81
N VAL A 333 24.74 -0.62 7.36
CA VAL A 333 23.96 0.30 6.53
C VAL A 333 23.69 1.61 7.27
N ALA A 334 23.28 1.53 8.55
CA ALA A 334 22.98 2.70 9.37
C ALA A 334 24.18 3.66 9.50
N LYS A 335 25.42 3.15 9.50
CA LYS A 335 26.64 3.97 9.56
C LYS A 335 26.95 4.72 8.25
N LEU A 336 26.49 4.21 7.12
CA LEU A 336 26.85 4.73 5.79
C LEU A 336 25.86 5.78 5.25
N ILE A 337 24.59 5.69 5.66
CA ILE A 337 23.52 6.52 5.09
C ILE A 337 23.27 7.79 5.89
N LYS A 338 22.80 8.82 5.19
CA LYS A 338 22.40 10.10 5.78
C LYS A 338 21.14 10.64 5.11
N PRO A 339 20.17 11.20 5.85
CA PRO A 339 18.99 11.78 5.23
C PRO A 339 19.40 12.91 4.27
N PHE A 340 18.62 13.10 3.20
CA PHE A 340 18.79 14.27 2.34
C PHE A 340 18.56 15.55 3.15
N GLY A 341 19.40 16.56 2.89
CA GLY A 341 19.22 17.91 3.41
C GLY A 341 18.01 18.59 2.78
N LYS A 342 17.38 19.51 3.54
CA LYS A 342 16.21 20.27 3.11
C LYS A 342 16.44 21.08 1.81
N HIS A 343 17.68 21.46 1.55
CA HIS A 343 18.09 22.32 0.44
C HIS A 343 19.01 21.61 -0.56
N ASP A 344 19.16 20.30 -0.45
CA ASP A 344 19.97 19.52 -1.38
C ASP A 344 19.33 19.56 -2.79
N SER A 345 20.14 19.90 -3.80
CA SER A 345 19.70 19.89 -5.19
C SER A 345 19.49 18.47 -5.70
N ASP A 346 18.67 18.31 -6.73
CA ASP A 346 18.43 16.99 -7.32
C ASP A 346 19.71 16.42 -7.93
N GLU A 347 20.59 17.25 -8.51
CA GLU A 347 21.90 16.83 -9.02
C GLU A 347 22.77 16.22 -7.91
N PHE A 348 22.86 16.89 -6.76
CA PHE A 348 23.61 16.39 -5.61
C PHE A 348 23.03 15.07 -5.11
N LYS A 349 21.70 14.98 -4.94
CA LYS A 349 21.05 13.75 -4.47
C LYS A 349 21.30 12.58 -5.42
N ILE A 350 21.24 12.83 -6.74
CA ILE A 350 21.53 11.83 -7.77
C ILE A 350 22.97 11.32 -7.63
N GLU A 351 23.95 12.21 -7.54
CA GLU A 351 25.36 11.86 -7.38
C GLU A 351 25.60 11.08 -6.08
N TYR A 352 24.97 11.54 -4.99
CA TYR A 352 25.08 10.92 -3.67
C TYR A 352 24.57 9.47 -3.69
N ILE A 353 23.36 9.21 -4.18
CA ILE A 353 22.80 7.85 -4.15
C ILE A 353 23.55 6.90 -5.10
N LYS A 354 24.05 7.40 -6.24
CA LYS A 354 24.88 6.61 -7.17
C LYS A 354 26.20 6.20 -6.51
N THR A 355 26.85 7.16 -5.86
CA THR A 355 28.09 6.91 -5.13
C THR A 355 27.87 5.95 -3.97
N LEU A 356 26.81 6.18 -3.18
CA LEU A 356 26.47 5.34 -2.03
C LEU A 356 26.17 3.89 -2.44
N LYS A 357 25.45 3.67 -3.54
CA LYS A 357 25.22 2.33 -4.09
C LYS A 357 26.55 1.62 -4.34
N ASN A 358 27.52 2.28 -4.98
CA ASN A 358 28.82 1.69 -5.27
C ASN A 358 29.60 1.40 -3.98
N VAL A 359 29.60 2.33 -3.02
CA VAL A 359 30.21 2.14 -1.70
C VAL A 359 29.62 0.92 -0.98
N MET A 360 28.29 0.78 -0.97
CA MET A 360 27.61 -0.37 -0.36
C MET A 360 27.87 -1.70 -1.08
N ASP A 361 27.98 -1.68 -2.41
CA ASP A 361 28.28 -2.89 -3.19
C ASP A 361 29.74 -3.35 -3.03
N GLU A 362 30.64 -2.45 -2.60
CA GLU A 362 32.05 -2.74 -2.32
C GLU A 362 32.33 -3.04 -0.84
N GLU A 363 31.49 -2.54 0.09
CA GLU A 363 31.60 -2.83 1.51
C GLU A 363 31.37 -4.34 1.75
N LYS A 364 32.34 -5.00 2.37
CA LYS A 364 32.40 -6.46 2.47
C LYS A 364 31.23 -7.04 3.25
N GLY A 365 30.83 -6.43 4.36
CA GLY A 365 29.73 -6.88 5.20
C GLY A 365 28.39 -6.80 4.47
N ILE A 366 28.10 -5.64 3.87
CA ILE A 366 26.88 -5.39 3.12
C ILE A 366 26.82 -6.28 1.87
N LYS A 367 27.86 -6.28 1.04
CA LYS A 367 27.93 -7.13 -0.17
C LYS A 367 27.70 -8.60 0.16
N ARG A 368 28.32 -9.09 1.25
CA ARG A 368 28.13 -10.47 1.71
C ARG A 368 26.68 -10.70 2.14
N GLY A 369 26.12 -9.85 3.00
CA GLY A 369 24.74 -10.01 3.47
C GLY A 369 23.73 -9.97 2.34
N LEU A 370 23.91 -9.09 1.37
CA LEU A 370 23.07 -9.03 0.18
C LEU A 370 23.13 -10.34 -0.62
N LEU A 371 24.34 -10.79 -1.02
CA LEU A 371 24.52 -11.96 -1.89
C LEU A 371 24.19 -13.31 -1.22
N PHE A 372 24.45 -13.43 0.08
CA PHE A 372 24.36 -14.70 0.81
C PHE A 372 23.14 -14.80 1.73
N SER A 373 22.35 -13.72 1.92
CA SER A 373 21.08 -13.78 2.66
C SER A 373 20.16 -14.89 2.16
N ARG A 374 20.15 -15.17 0.85
CA ARG A 374 19.41 -16.29 0.25
C ARG A 374 19.77 -17.69 0.77
N ASN A 375 20.90 -17.84 1.45
CA ASN A 375 21.32 -19.10 2.08
C ASN A 375 20.83 -19.20 3.54
N VAL A 376 20.26 -18.13 4.09
CA VAL A 376 19.60 -18.17 5.40
C VAL A 376 18.31 -18.99 5.24
N PRO A 377 18.08 -20.04 6.04
CA PRO A 377 17.00 -21.00 5.80
C PRO A 377 15.61 -20.37 5.63
N GLU A 378 15.30 -19.34 6.43
CA GLU A 378 14.04 -18.62 6.35
C GLU A 378 13.92 -17.83 5.05
N VAL A 379 15.01 -17.16 4.65
CA VAL A 379 15.07 -16.32 3.45
C VAL A 379 15.04 -17.15 2.17
N GLU A 380 15.65 -18.34 2.18
CA GLU A 380 15.55 -19.31 1.08
C GLU A 380 14.09 -19.68 0.81
N VAL A 381 13.31 -19.97 1.86
CA VAL A 381 11.89 -20.30 1.75
C VAL A 381 11.07 -19.10 1.26
N ILE A 382 11.37 -17.90 1.75
CA ILE A 382 10.68 -16.66 1.36
C ILE A 382 10.89 -16.33 -0.12
N ASN A 383 12.12 -16.46 -0.62
CA ASN A 383 12.45 -16.17 -2.01
C ASN A 383 12.08 -17.31 -2.98
N GLY A 384 11.77 -18.49 -2.45
CA GLY A 384 11.58 -19.73 -3.20
C GLY A 384 12.90 -20.45 -3.51
N GLU A 385 12.84 -21.78 -3.58
CA GLU A 385 13.98 -22.60 -4.03
C GLU A 385 14.34 -22.26 -5.48
N LYS A 386 15.63 -22.29 -5.81
CA LYS A 386 16.10 -22.16 -7.21
C LYS A 386 15.34 -23.17 -8.07
N ARG A 387 14.69 -22.70 -9.13
CA ARG A 387 14.40 -23.56 -10.28
C ARG A 387 15.67 -23.83 -11.05
#